data_AF-A0A7V2RGX3-F1
#
_entry.id   AF-A0A7V2RGX3-F1
#
_cell.length_a   1.000
_cell.length_b   1.000
_cell.length_c   1.000
_cell.angle_alpha   90.00
_cell.angle_beta   90.00
_cell.angle_gamma   90.00
#
_symmetry.space_group_name_H-M   'P 1'
#
loop_
_entity.id
_entity.type
_entity.pdbx_description
1 polymer ?
#
loop_
_entity_poly.entity_id
_entity_poly.type
_entity_poly.pdbx_seq_one_letter_code
_entity_poly.pdbx_strand_id
1 'polypeptide(L)'
;MADKKPVENEDQRRRKLFNELLENIEKQVTIDLKLKENMEYLFKYSTNSSRSKVVEDKVEDIRELYIEAESLQGEGRAIFHRLFGTEFED
;
A
#
# COMPACT_ATOMS: atom_id res chain seq x y z
N MET A 1 -20.68 33.48 -25.66
CA MET A 1 -19.70 33.71 -24.58
C MET A 1 -19.38 32.34 -23.99
N ALA A 2 -18.11 31.93 -23.99
CA ALA A 2 -17.72 30.59 -23.54
C ALA A 2 -17.92 30.48 -22.02
N ASP A 3 -18.73 29.52 -21.59
CA ASP A 3 -18.88 29.12 -20.19
C ASP A 3 -17.51 28.70 -19.65
N LYS A 4 -16.88 29.57 -18.86
CA LYS A 4 -15.74 29.18 -18.02
C LYS A 4 -16.29 28.33 -16.88
N LYS A 5 -16.40 27.01 -17.11
CA LYS A 5 -16.57 26.03 -16.03
C LYS A 5 -15.41 26.13 -15.02
N PRO A 6 -15.63 25.77 -13.74
CA PRO A 6 -14.79 26.20 -12.63
C PRO A 6 -13.49 25.39 -12.57
N VAL A 7 -12.44 25.89 -13.23
CA VAL A 7 -11.10 25.29 -13.24
C VAL A 7 -10.53 25.11 -11.82
N GLU A 8 -10.88 26.00 -10.88
CA GLU A 8 -10.46 25.89 -9.47
C GLU A 8 -10.93 24.60 -8.77
N ASN A 9 -12.09 24.05 -9.18
CA ASN A 9 -12.67 22.88 -8.52
C ASN A 9 -12.02 21.57 -8.99
N GLU A 10 -11.54 21.54 -10.23
CA GLU A 10 -10.87 20.38 -10.82
C GLU A 10 -9.41 20.26 -10.35
N ASP A 11 -8.70 21.38 -10.23
CA ASP A 11 -7.34 21.42 -9.68
C ASP A 11 -7.31 21.00 -8.20
N GLN A 12 -8.27 21.46 -7.40
CA GLN A 12 -8.41 21.04 -6.00
C GLN A 12 -8.70 19.54 -5.89
N ARG A 13 -9.60 19.02 -6.74
CA ARG A 13 -9.92 17.58 -6.80
C ARG A 13 -8.70 16.74 -7.19
N ARG A 14 -7.91 17.19 -8.18
CA ARG A 14 -6.68 16.52 -8.59
C ARG A 14 -5.63 16.51 -7.50
N ARG A 15 -5.41 17.63 -6.80
CA ARG A 15 -4.49 17.69 -5.66
C ARG A 15 -4.91 16.74 -4.53
N LYS A 16 -6.20 16.67 -4.25
CA LYS A 16 -6.73 15.74 -3.23
C LYS A 16 -6.42 14.28 -3.60
N LEU A 17 -6.75 13.86 -4.81
CA LEU A 17 -6.48 12.50 -5.29
C LEU A 17 -4.97 12.19 -5.34
N PHE A 18 -4.13 13.18 -5.66
CA PHE A 18 -2.68 13.00 -5.63
C PHE A 18 -2.16 12.78 -4.21
N ASN A 19 -2.66 13.54 -3.23
CA ASN A 19 -2.31 13.33 -1.82
C ASN A 19 -2.81 11.97 -1.30
N GLU A 20 -4.02 11.55 -1.67
CA GLU A 20 -4.54 10.20 -1.34
C GLU A 20 -3.62 9.10 -1.91
N LEU A 21 -3.11 9.28 -3.13
CA LEU A 21 -2.16 8.34 -3.74
C LEU A 21 -0.82 8.31 -2.99
N LEU A 22 -0.29 9.47 -2.59
CA LEU A 22 0.94 9.56 -1.80
C LEU A 22 0.79 8.85 -0.45
N GLU A 23 -0.31 9.11 0.27
CA GLU A 23 -0.60 8.44 1.54
C GLU A 23 -0.73 6.92 1.38
N ASN A 24 -1.34 6.45 0.30
CA ASN A 24 -1.44 5.02 -0.01
C ASN A 24 -0.04 4.41 -0.25
N ILE A 25 0.82 5.09 -1.02
CA ILE A 25 2.22 4.67 -1.25
C ILE A 25 3.02 4.64 0.06
N GLU A 26 2.89 5.65 0.91
CA GLU A 26 3.58 5.69 2.22
C GLU A 26 3.19 4.51 3.12
N LYS A 27 1.90 4.14 3.12
CA LYS A 27 1.41 2.95 3.83
C LYS A 27 1.98 1.67 3.24
N GLN A 28 2.01 1.54 1.90
CA GLN A 28 2.59 0.39 1.22
C GLN A 28 4.07 0.20 1.58
N VAL A 29 4.87 1.27 1.53
CA VAL A 29 6.29 1.24 1.91
C VAL A 29 6.46 0.84 3.38
N THR A 30 5.58 1.31 4.26
CA THR A 30 5.60 0.94 5.69
C THR A 30 5.36 -0.55 5.89
N ILE A 31 4.42 -1.14 5.13
CA ILE A 31 4.17 -2.59 5.18
C ILE A 31 5.36 -3.38 4.62
N ASP A 32 5.92 -2.95 3.49
CA ASP A 32 7.08 -3.61 2.88
C ASP A 32 8.29 -3.64 3.84
N LEU A 33 8.50 -2.56 4.62
CA LEU A 33 9.53 -2.50 5.65
C LEU A 33 9.27 -3.52 6.78
N LYS A 34 8.03 -3.61 7.28
CA LYS A 34 7.67 -4.60 8.31
C LYS A 34 7.80 -6.03 7.81
N LEU A 35 7.38 -6.30 6.57
CA LEU A 35 7.54 -7.61 5.93
C LEU A 35 9.02 -7.99 5.87
N LYS A 36 9.88 -7.06 5.44
CA LYS A 36 11.33 -7.27 5.41
C LYS A 36 11.88 -7.59 6.80
N GLU A 37 11.53 -6.81 7.83
CA GLU A 37 11.99 -7.05 9.20
C GLU A 37 11.57 -8.43 9.72
N ASN A 38 10.32 -8.84 9.48
CA ASN A 38 9.83 -10.15 9.88
C ASN A 38 10.53 -11.29 9.11
N MET A 39 10.74 -11.13 7.80
CA MET A 39 11.46 -12.12 6.98
C MET A 39 12.93 -12.26 7.40
N GLU A 40 13.62 -11.16 7.71
CA GLU A 40 14.98 -11.17 8.23
C GLU A 40 15.06 -11.91 9.59
N TYR A 41 14.07 -11.70 10.46
CA TYR A 41 13.96 -12.44 11.71
C TYR A 41 13.82 -13.95 11.47
N LEU A 42 12.90 -14.35 10.59
CA LEU A 42 12.67 -15.75 10.27
C LEU A 42 13.91 -16.40 9.64
N PHE A 43 14.59 -15.70 8.73
CA PHE A 43 15.82 -16.19 8.13
C PHE A 43 16.90 -16.46 9.20
N LYS A 44 17.03 -15.58 10.19
CA LYS A 44 18.03 -15.70 11.26
C LYS A 44 17.70 -16.76 12.32
N TYR A 45 16.42 -17.03 12.56
CA TYR A 45 15.99 -17.79 13.74
C TYR A 45 15.10 -19.02 13.46
N SER A 46 14.80 -19.32 12.19
CA SER A 46 13.89 -20.44 11.80
C SER A 46 14.31 -21.83 12.31
N THR A 47 15.60 -22.08 12.53
CA THR A 47 16.10 -23.38 13.00
C THR A 47 16.22 -23.47 14.52
N ASN A 48 15.87 -22.41 15.26
CA ASN A 48 16.11 -22.31 16.69
C ASN A 48 14.87 -22.71 17.50
N SER A 49 14.84 -23.95 17.98
CA SER A 49 13.67 -24.55 18.66
C SER A 49 13.23 -23.81 19.93
N SER A 50 14.14 -23.05 20.57
CA SER A 50 13.83 -22.21 21.74
C SER A 50 12.98 -20.97 21.42
N ARG A 51 12.76 -20.65 20.13
CA ARG A 51 12.02 -19.47 19.67
C ARG A 51 10.77 -19.81 18.83
N SER A 52 10.30 -21.06 18.87
CA SER A 52 9.18 -21.55 18.04
C SER A 52 7.97 -20.61 18.06
N LYS A 53 7.55 -20.17 19.25
CA LYS A 53 6.40 -19.26 19.39
C LYS A 53 6.61 -17.92 18.68
N VAL A 54 7.78 -17.30 18.82
CA VAL A 54 8.07 -16.02 18.16
C VAL A 54 8.16 -16.19 16.65
N VAL A 55 8.66 -17.34 16.19
CA VAL A 55 8.67 -17.69 14.76
C VAL A 55 7.25 -17.85 14.23
N GLU A 56 6.36 -18.54 14.96
CA GLU A 56 4.94 -18.68 14.63
C GLU A 56 4.24 -17.31 14.57
N ASP A 57 4.43 -16.47 15.59
CA ASP A 57 3.88 -15.10 15.63
C ASP A 57 4.34 -14.28 14.42
N LYS A 58 5.62 -14.38 14.04
CA LYS A 58 6.18 -13.66 12.88
C LYS A 58 5.63 -14.15 11.53
N VAL A 59 5.32 -15.45 11.43
CA VAL A 59 4.67 -16.00 10.24
C VAL A 59 3.25 -15.47 10.10
N GLU A 60 2.49 -15.38 11.21
CA GLU A 60 1.14 -14.81 11.19
C GLU A 60 1.19 -13.30 10.89
N ASP A 61 2.12 -12.54 11.51
CA ASP A 61 2.33 -11.12 11.18
C ASP A 61 2.57 -10.92 9.67
N ILE A 62 3.42 -11.76 9.06
CA ILE A 62 3.69 -11.68 7.61
C ILE A 62 2.41 -11.92 6.80
N ARG A 63 1.61 -12.92 7.19
CA ARG A 63 0.37 -13.25 6.51
C ARG A 63 -0.64 -12.09 6.57
N GLU A 64 -0.81 -11.49 7.73
CA GLU A 64 -1.70 -10.33 7.92
C GLU A 64 -1.22 -9.12 7.10
N LEU A 65 0.07 -8.83 7.14
CA LEU A 65 0.69 -7.75 6.36
C LEU A 65 0.53 -7.95 4.84
N TYR A 66 0.61 -9.19 4.35
CA TYR A 66 0.36 -9.48 2.93
C TYR A 66 -1.08 -9.17 2.52
N ILE A 67 -2.06 -9.54 3.35
CA ILE A 67 -3.47 -9.23 3.08
C ILE A 67 -3.69 -7.71 3.06
N GLU A 68 -3.08 -6.99 4.00
CA GLU A 68 -3.15 -5.52 4.05
C GLU A 68 -2.51 -4.88 2.82
N ALA A 69 -1.34 -5.36 2.39
CA ALA A 69 -0.65 -4.91 1.18
C ALA A 69 -1.49 -5.08 -0.09
N GLU A 70 -2.11 -6.26 -0.27
CA GLU A 70 -2.96 -6.51 -1.45
C GLU A 70 -4.16 -5.56 -1.50
N SER A 71 -4.80 -5.32 -0.35
CA SER A 71 -5.90 -4.37 -0.25
C SER A 71 -5.46 -2.95 -0.62
N LEU A 72 -4.34 -2.48 -0.05
CA LEU A 72 -3.80 -1.15 -0.32
C LEU A 72 -3.36 -0.98 -1.78
N GLN A 73 -2.79 -2.01 -2.40
CA GLN A 73 -2.44 -1.98 -3.81
C GLN A 73 -3.68 -1.80 -4.70
N GLY A 74 -4.78 -2.48 -4.38
CA GLY A 74 -6.06 -2.30 -5.06
C GLY A 74 -6.60 -0.87 -4.93
N GLU A 75 -6.56 -0.31 -3.72
CA GLU A 75 -6.95 1.08 -3.46
C GLU A 75 -6.08 2.08 -4.24
N GLY A 76 -4.75 1.89 -4.21
CA GLY A 76 -3.79 2.72 -4.92
C GLY A 76 -4.03 2.71 -6.43
N ARG A 77 -4.27 1.52 -7.02
CA ARG A 77 -4.64 1.37 -8.44
C ARG A 77 -5.92 2.13 -8.76
N ALA A 78 -6.94 2.06 -7.89
CA ALA A 78 -8.19 2.79 -8.08
C ALA A 78 -8.04 4.33 -7.98
N ILE A 79 -7.14 4.84 -7.11
CA ILE A 79 -6.83 6.28 -7.03
C ILE A 79 -6.06 6.72 -8.28
N PHE A 80 -5.05 5.95 -8.69
CA PHE A 80 -4.27 6.20 -9.90
C PHE A 80 -5.15 6.28 -11.15
N HIS A 81 -6.07 5.32 -11.32
CA HIS A 81 -7.06 5.30 -12.41
C HIS A 81 -7.93 6.56 -12.42
N ARG A 82 -8.39 7.01 -11.25
CA ARG A 82 -9.17 8.25 -11.13
C ARG A 82 -8.36 9.50 -11.47
N LEU A 83 -7.04 9.50 -11.26
CA LEU A 83 -6.18 10.66 -11.50
C LEU A 83 -5.72 10.77 -12.95
N PHE A 84 -5.40 9.63 -13.58
CA PHE A 84 -4.75 9.56 -14.89
C PHE A 84 -5.60 8.96 -16.01
N GLY A 85 -6.73 8.33 -15.69
CA GLY A 85 -7.68 7.81 -16.69
C GLY A 85 -7.15 6.63 -17.52
N THR A 86 -6.17 5.88 -17.01
CA THR A 86 -5.47 4.82 -17.75
C THR A 86 -5.98 3.43 -17.34
N GLU A 87 -6.95 2.89 -18.08
CA GLU A 87 -7.32 1.48 -17.97
C GLU A 87 -6.12 0.59 -18.38
N PHE A 88 -5.42 0.01 -17.40
CA PHE A 88 -4.54 -1.13 -17.64
C PHE A 88 -5.44 -2.36 -17.62
N GLU A 89 -5.81 -2.87 -18.79
CA GLU A 89 -6.41 -4.19 -18.95
C GLU A 89 -5.43 -5.25 -18.39
N ASP A 90 -5.95 -6.16 -17.57
CA ASP A 90 -5.23 -7.28 -16.94
C ASP A 90 -4.79 -8.34 -17.97
#